data_AF-A0A7W2ITE2-F1
#
_entry.id   AF-A0A7W2ITE2-F1
#
_cell.length_a   1.000
_cell.length_b   1.000
_cell.length_c   1.000
_cell.angle_alpha   90.00
_cell.angle_beta   90.00
_cell.angle_gamma   90.00
#
_symmetry.space_group_name_H-M   'P 1'
#
loop_
_entity.id
_entity.type
_entity.pdbx_description
1 polymer ?
#
loop_
_entity_poly.entity_id
_entity_poly.type
_entity_poly.pdbx_seq_one_letter_code
_entity_poly.pdbx_strand_id
1 'polypeptide(L)'
;MDTSWMFNAPVIAGAVAFLLLVFLLSVLRMKQTQRQAAEASRQQHRHLDRELQKANKQLLEVRSVVIGLGQKVSEQEDIIQHLVGRIKDLEQADGDGRLYSRATKMVQLGADLNELIEECELPKAEAELMMSLQNKLAGREKIPPLEGMPEQRSKHRRTR
;
A
#
# COMPACT_ATOMS: atom_id res chain seq x y z
N MET A 1 24.02 77.40 50.32
CA MET A 1 23.39 76.90 49.08
C MET A 1 21.93 77.27 49.20
N ASP A 2 21.54 78.36 48.55
CA ASP A 2 20.28 79.04 48.82
C ASP A 2 19.17 78.36 48.00
N THR A 3 18.32 77.59 48.68
CA THR A 3 17.21 76.84 48.07
C THR A 3 16.01 77.72 47.71
N SER A 4 16.05 79.01 48.04
CA SER A 4 15.01 80.01 47.77
C SER A 4 14.76 80.22 46.26
N TRP A 5 15.75 79.97 45.40
CA TRP A 5 15.58 80.08 43.94
C TRP A 5 14.72 78.94 43.34
N MET A 6 14.58 77.81 44.04
CA MET A 6 13.72 76.69 43.63
C MET A 6 12.23 76.93 43.89
N PHE A 7 11.89 77.88 44.78
CA PHE A 7 10.50 78.23 45.12
C PHE A 7 9.94 79.39 44.29
N ASN A 8 10.71 79.89 43.31
CA ASN A 8 10.23 80.91 42.39
C ASN A 8 9.16 80.31 41.45
N ALA A 9 7.95 80.88 41.49
CA ALA A 9 6.79 80.48 40.69
C ALA A 9 7.08 80.17 39.20
N PRO A 10 7.88 80.97 38.45
CA PRO A 10 8.18 80.64 37.04
C PRO A 10 9.04 79.38 36.87
N VAL A 11 9.92 79.07 37.83
CA VAL A 11 10.81 77.88 37.76
C VAL A 11 9.98 76.60 37.94
N ILE A 12 9.04 76.60 38.89
CA ILE A 12 8.13 75.48 39.14
C ILE A 12 7.24 75.22 37.92
N ALA A 13 6.68 76.28 37.33
CA ALA A 13 5.85 76.16 36.13
C ALA A 13 6.63 75.54 34.95
N GLY A 14 7.89 75.95 34.74
CA GLY A 14 8.77 75.39 33.72
C GLY A 14 9.08 73.90 33.96
N ALA A 15 9.36 73.52 35.20
CA ALA A 15 9.61 72.12 35.56
C ALA A 15 8.39 71.22 35.32
N VAL A 16 7.19 71.69 35.70
CA VAL A 16 5.94 70.95 35.45
C VAL A 16 5.66 70.81 33.95
N ALA A 17 5.84 71.89 33.17
CA ALA A 17 5.67 71.84 31.71
C ALA A 17 6.65 70.86 31.05
N PHE A 18 7.90 70.83 31.52
CA PHE A 18 8.90 69.88 31.02
C PHE A 18 8.53 68.42 31.34
N LEU A 19 8.09 68.14 32.57
CA LEU A 19 7.64 66.79 32.95
C LEU A 19 6.42 66.33 32.14
N LEU A 20 5.46 67.22 31.89
CA LEU A 20 4.30 66.92 31.04
C LEU A 20 4.70 66.64 29.60
N LEU A 21 5.67 67.39 29.06
CA LEU A 21 6.19 67.19 27.71
C LEU A 21 6.91 65.83 27.60
N VAL A 22 7.77 65.50 28.56
CA VAL A 22 8.46 64.19 28.61
C VAL A 22 7.45 63.05 28.75
N PHE A 23 6.43 63.21 29.59
CA PHE A 23 5.37 62.22 29.77
C PHE A 23 4.59 61.99 28.47
N LEU A 24 4.19 63.07 27.78
CA LEU A 24 3.53 63.00 26.47
C LEU A 24 4.40 62.27 25.44
N LEU A 25 5.68 62.61 25.33
CA LEU A 25 6.61 61.93 24.42
C LEU A 25 6.75 60.44 24.75
N SER A 26 6.86 60.09 26.03
CA SER A 26 6.93 58.69 26.49
C SER A 26 5.68 57.91 26.08
N VAL A 27 4.49 58.46 26.33
CA VAL A 27 3.21 57.81 25.95
C VAL A 27 3.10 57.65 24.44
N LEU A 28 3.51 58.64 23.65
CA LEU A 28 3.49 58.55 22.19
C LEU A 28 4.43 57.46 21.67
N ARG A 29 5.66 57.39 22.20
CA ARG A 29 6.62 56.32 21.86
C ARG A 29 6.09 54.95 22.26
N MET A 30 5.51 54.81 23.46
CA MET A 30 4.93 53.56 23.95
C MET A 30 3.74 53.11 23.10
N LYS A 31 2.88 54.04 22.66
CA LYS A 31 1.79 53.71 21.72
C LYS A 31 2.33 53.27 20.36
N GLN A 32 3.40 53.89 19.88
CA GLN A 32 4.01 53.55 18.61
C GLN A 32 4.66 52.15 18.64
N THR A 33 5.40 51.83 19.70
CA THR A 33 5.99 50.49 19.89
C THR A 33 4.93 49.42 20.09
N GLN A 34 3.86 49.71 20.84
CA GLN A 34 2.74 48.77 20.97
C GLN A 34 2.02 48.52 19.65
N ARG A 35 1.84 49.54 18.79
CA ARG A 35 1.27 49.35 17.45
C ARG A 35 2.15 48.44 16.59
N GLN A 36 3.46 48.66 16.59
CA GLN A 36 4.41 47.81 15.87
C GLN A 36 4.39 46.37 16.37
N ALA A 37 4.39 46.17 17.70
CA ALA A 37 4.30 44.83 18.29
C ALA A 37 2.98 44.12 17.94
N ALA A 38 1.86 44.84 17.97
CA ALA A 38 0.56 44.31 17.57
C ALA A 38 0.52 43.96 16.07
N GLU A 39 1.14 44.76 15.21
CA GLU A 39 1.24 44.47 13.77
C GLU A 39 2.12 43.25 13.49
N ALA A 40 3.25 43.11 14.19
CA ALA A 40 4.12 41.94 14.08
C ALA A 40 3.40 40.65 14.53
N SER A 41 2.71 40.69 15.67
CA SER A 41 1.88 39.58 16.15
C SER A 41 0.78 39.23 15.13
N ARG A 42 0.08 40.23 14.57
CA ARG A 42 -0.92 40.00 13.51
C ARG A 42 -0.32 39.37 12.26
N GLN A 43 0.91 39.73 11.88
CA GLN A 43 1.60 39.10 10.75
C GLN A 43 1.91 37.63 11.04
N GLN A 44 2.40 37.32 12.25
CA GLN A 44 2.65 35.94 12.68
C GLN A 44 1.36 35.11 12.68
N HIS A 45 0.27 35.64 13.24
CA HIS A 45 -1.03 34.96 13.22
C HIS A 45 -1.51 34.68 11.80
N ARG A 46 -1.38 35.64 10.87
CA ARG A 46 -1.72 35.42 9.46
C ARG A 46 -0.82 34.38 8.79
N HIS A 47 0.45 34.30 9.18
CA HIS A 47 1.36 33.28 8.65
C HIS A 47 0.94 31.88 9.10
N LEU A 48 0.73 31.70 10.41
CA LEU A 48 0.26 30.44 10.99
C LEU A 48 -1.09 30.01 10.40
N ASP A 49 -2.02 30.95 10.22
CA ASP A 49 -3.33 30.65 9.64
C ASP A 49 -3.19 30.16 8.18
N ARG A 50 -2.29 30.76 7.40
CA ARG A 50 -1.98 30.27 6.04
C ARG A 50 -1.34 28.88 6.06
N GLU A 51 -0.46 28.60 7.01
CA GLU A 51 0.13 27.26 7.16
C GLU A 51 -0.91 26.21 7.55
N LEU A 52 -1.81 26.54 8.48
CA LEU A 52 -2.95 25.68 8.84
C LEU A 52 -3.87 25.43 7.65
N GLN A 53 -4.16 26.45 6.84
CA GLN A 53 -4.96 26.28 5.63
C GLN A 53 -4.26 25.39 4.59
N LYS A 54 -2.95 25.54 4.41
CA LYS A 54 -2.16 24.66 3.52
C LYS A 54 -2.18 23.21 4.01
N ALA A 55 -1.94 23.00 5.30
CA ALA A 55 -1.97 21.67 5.90
C ALA A 55 -3.36 21.02 5.80
N ASN A 56 -4.43 21.79 6.03
CA ASN A 56 -5.80 21.29 5.84
C ASN A 56 -6.07 20.88 4.39
N LYS A 57 -5.60 21.66 3.41
CA LYS A 57 -5.74 21.29 1.98
C LYS A 57 -5.00 19.99 1.68
N GLN A 58 -3.77 19.84 2.16
CA GLN A 58 -2.99 18.62 1.99
C GLN A 58 -3.68 17.42 2.66
N LEU A 59 -4.26 17.59 3.85
CA LEU A 59 -5.03 16.53 4.50
C LEU A 59 -6.28 16.13 3.70
N LEU A 60 -6.97 17.09 3.08
CA LEU A 60 -8.11 16.79 2.21
C LEU A 60 -7.69 16.01 0.96
N GLU A 61 -6.55 16.35 0.36
CA GLU A 61 -5.96 15.60 -0.77
C GLU A 61 -5.54 14.19 -0.35
N VAL A 62 -4.88 14.03 0.80
CA VAL A 62 -4.52 12.69 1.31
C VAL A 62 -5.77 11.87 1.60
N ARG A 63 -6.81 12.48 2.17
CA ARG A 63 -8.09 11.80 2.43
C ARG A 63 -8.72 11.26 1.15
N SER A 64 -8.73 12.03 0.06
CA SER A 64 -9.29 11.56 -1.20
C SER A 64 -8.47 10.40 -1.79
N VAL A 65 -7.14 10.46 -1.70
CA VAL A 65 -6.24 9.38 -2.11
C VAL A 65 -6.50 8.10 -1.32
N VAL A 66 -6.63 8.20 0.01
CA VAL A 66 -6.90 7.05 0.88
C VAL A 66 -8.25 6.40 0.56
N ILE A 67 -9.29 7.19 0.28
CA ILE A 67 -10.58 6.68 -0.15
C ILE A 67 -10.45 5.91 -1.47
N GLY A 68 -9.74 6.47 -2.46
CA GLY A 68 -9.50 5.80 -3.75
C GLY A 68 -8.70 4.50 -3.59
N LEU A 69 -7.71 4.47 -2.71
CA LEU A 69 -6.97 3.26 -2.39
C LEU A 69 -7.87 2.20 -1.73
N GLY A 70 -8.75 2.59 -0.81
CA GLY A 70 -9.71 1.69 -0.18
C GLY A 70 -10.65 1.03 -1.20
N GLN A 71 -11.12 1.79 -2.19
CA GLN A 71 -11.91 1.23 -3.30
C GLN A 71 -11.12 0.21 -4.11
N LYS A 72 -9.84 0.49 -4.42
CA LYS A 72 -8.98 -0.43 -5.17
C LYS A 72 -8.67 -1.71 -4.40
N VAL A 73 -8.47 -1.61 -3.08
CA VAL A 73 -8.29 -2.78 -2.21
C VAL A 73 -9.57 -3.62 -2.16
N SER A 74 -10.73 -2.99 -2.05
CA SER A 74 -12.02 -3.70 -2.07
C SER A 74 -12.28 -4.39 -3.42
N GLU A 75 -11.93 -3.76 -4.54
CA GLU A 75 -12.02 -4.36 -5.88
C GLU A 75 -11.07 -5.58 -6.01
N GLN A 76 -9.85 -5.48 -5.47
CA GLN A 76 -8.93 -6.62 -5.43
C GLN A 76 -9.44 -7.75 -4.52
N GLU A 77 -10.05 -7.42 -3.38
CA GLU A 77 -10.63 -8.41 -2.48
C GLU A 77 -11.75 -9.20 -3.18
N ASP A 78 -12.63 -8.52 -3.92
CA ASP A 78 -13.70 -9.17 -4.70
C ASP A 78 -13.13 -10.10 -5.79
N ILE A 79 -12.10 -9.64 -6.51
CA ILE A 79 -11.38 -10.48 -7.48
C ILE A 79 -10.79 -11.72 -6.80
N ILE A 80 -10.12 -11.56 -5.66
CA ILE A 80 -9.54 -12.68 -4.92
C ILE A 80 -10.63 -13.67 -4.49
N GLN A 81 -11.74 -13.19 -3.94
CA GLN A 81 -12.87 -14.03 -3.54
C GLN A 81 -13.43 -14.81 -4.73
N HIS A 82 -13.60 -14.15 -5.87
CA HIS A 82 -14.05 -14.80 -7.10
C HIS A 82 -13.05 -15.87 -7.59
N LEU A 83 -11.75 -15.59 -7.58
CA LEU A 83 -10.73 -16.59 -7.93
C LEU A 83 -10.73 -17.77 -6.97
N VAL A 84 -10.83 -17.52 -5.66
CA VAL A 84 -10.93 -18.60 -4.65
C VAL A 84 -12.14 -19.48 -4.90
N GLY A 85 -13.30 -18.88 -5.24
CA GLY A 85 -14.48 -19.64 -5.65
C GLY A 85 -14.21 -20.53 -6.86
N ARG A 86 -13.59 -19.98 -7.91
CA ARG A 86 -13.24 -20.73 -9.12
C ARG A 86 -12.23 -21.85 -8.86
N ILE A 87 -11.25 -21.63 -7.99
CA ILE A 87 -10.29 -22.67 -7.58
C ILE A 87 -11.04 -23.80 -6.87
N LYS A 88 -11.95 -23.48 -5.96
CA LYS A 88 -12.74 -24.48 -5.25
C LYS A 88 -13.63 -25.29 -6.20
N ASP A 89 -14.25 -24.63 -7.18
CA ASP A 89 -15.03 -25.31 -8.22
C ASP A 89 -14.16 -26.23 -9.07
N LEU A 90 -12.93 -25.80 -9.41
CA LEU A 90 -11.97 -26.62 -10.16
C LEU A 90 -11.46 -27.81 -9.33
N GLU A 91 -11.13 -27.62 -8.05
CA GLU A 91 -10.74 -28.71 -7.14
C GLU A 91 -11.87 -29.74 -6.98
N GLN A 92 -13.12 -29.29 -6.96
CA GLN A 92 -14.27 -30.17 -6.88
C GLN A 92 -14.58 -30.85 -8.23
N ALA A 93 -14.30 -30.18 -9.35
CA ALA A 93 -14.38 -30.75 -10.68
C ALA A 93 -13.23 -31.73 -10.98
N ASP A 94 -12.10 -31.62 -10.28
CA ASP A 94 -10.99 -32.59 -10.32
C ASP A 94 -11.32 -33.88 -9.52
N GLY A 95 -12.53 -34.40 -9.73
CA GLY A 95 -12.92 -35.74 -9.28
C GLY A 95 -12.02 -36.81 -9.90
N ASP A 96 -11.61 -36.60 -11.17
CA ASP A 96 -10.68 -37.47 -11.89
C ASP A 96 -9.31 -37.54 -11.19
N GLY A 97 -8.75 -36.42 -10.72
CA GLY A 97 -7.49 -36.41 -9.96
C GLY A 97 -7.52 -37.26 -8.69
N ARG A 98 -8.68 -37.35 -8.02
CA ARG A 98 -8.89 -38.25 -6.86
C ARG A 98 -8.97 -39.71 -7.30
N LEU A 99 -9.65 -40.01 -8.42
CA LEU A 99 -9.72 -41.35 -9.00
C LEU A 99 -8.33 -41.85 -9.41
N TYR A 100 -7.54 -41.05 -10.13
CA TYR A 100 -6.16 -41.39 -10.51
C TYR A 100 -5.20 -41.49 -9.31
N SER A 101 -5.34 -40.64 -8.30
CA SER A 101 -4.55 -40.74 -7.06
C SER A 101 -4.89 -42.01 -6.26
N ARG A 102 -6.17 -42.41 -6.24
CA ARG A 102 -6.63 -43.66 -5.63
C ARG A 102 -6.13 -44.87 -6.42
N ALA A 103 -6.26 -44.84 -7.74
CA ALA A 103 -5.80 -45.90 -8.64
C ALA A 103 -4.30 -46.12 -8.51
N THR A 104 -3.49 -45.06 -8.52
CA THR A 104 -2.03 -45.13 -8.32
C THR A 104 -1.66 -45.87 -7.02
N LYS A 105 -2.38 -45.60 -5.92
CA LYS A 105 -2.15 -46.29 -4.64
C LYS A 105 -2.51 -47.77 -4.69
N MET A 106 -3.63 -48.13 -5.34
CA MET A 106 -4.03 -49.54 -5.47
C MET A 106 -3.04 -50.32 -6.35
N VAL A 107 -2.57 -49.74 -7.45
CA VAL A 107 -1.53 -50.36 -8.30
C VAL A 107 -0.22 -50.54 -7.53
N GLN A 108 0.18 -49.58 -6.68
CA GLN A 108 1.37 -49.71 -5.81
C GLN A 108 1.24 -50.84 -4.79
N LEU A 109 0.02 -51.11 -4.30
CA LEU A 109 -0.28 -52.21 -3.40
C LEU A 109 -0.41 -53.56 -4.12
N GLY A 110 -0.33 -53.57 -5.46
CA GLY A 110 -0.38 -54.78 -6.27
C GLY A 110 -1.78 -55.23 -6.67
N ALA A 111 -2.76 -54.32 -6.70
CA ALA A 111 -4.10 -54.61 -7.20
C ALA A 111 -4.06 -55.08 -8.68
N ASP A 112 -4.97 -55.99 -9.02
CA ASP A 112 -5.09 -56.55 -10.38
C ASP A 112 -5.79 -55.57 -11.34
N LEU A 113 -5.61 -55.77 -12.65
CA LEU A 113 -6.21 -54.93 -13.69
C LEU A 113 -7.74 -54.85 -13.57
N ASN A 114 -8.41 -55.98 -13.31
CA ASN A 114 -9.87 -56.00 -13.21
C ASN A 114 -10.37 -55.28 -11.95
N GLU A 115 -9.65 -55.40 -10.84
CA GLU A 115 -9.95 -54.72 -9.57
C GLU A 115 -9.82 -53.19 -9.73
N LEU A 116 -8.84 -52.73 -10.52
CA LEU A 116 -8.65 -51.31 -10.80
C LEU A 116 -9.76 -50.73 -11.69
N ILE A 117 -10.26 -51.50 -12.66
CA ILE A 117 -11.35 -51.09 -13.55
C ILE A 117 -12.66 -50.97 -12.76
N GLU A 118 -12.94 -51.92 -11.88
CA GLU A 118 -14.20 -51.98 -11.14
C GLU A 118 -14.25 -50.95 -9.98
N GLU A 119 -13.16 -50.76 -9.24
CA GLU A 119 -13.15 -49.92 -8.03
C GLU A 119 -12.78 -48.44 -8.29
N CYS A 120 -12.02 -48.14 -9.36
CA CYS A 120 -11.70 -46.77 -9.76
C CYS A 120 -12.49 -46.30 -11.00
N GLU A 121 -13.38 -47.14 -11.55
CA GLU A 121 -14.20 -46.85 -12.74
C GLU A 121 -13.36 -46.40 -13.96
N LEU A 122 -12.12 -46.87 -14.07
CA LEU A 122 -11.20 -46.48 -15.14
C LEU A 122 -11.43 -47.31 -16.42
N PRO A 123 -11.33 -46.71 -17.61
CA PRO A 123 -11.33 -47.45 -18.86
C PRO A 123 -10.16 -48.44 -18.92
N LYS A 124 -10.38 -49.60 -19.56
CA LYS A 124 -9.37 -50.67 -19.68
C LYS A 124 -8.01 -50.16 -20.19
N ALA A 125 -8.00 -49.30 -21.20
CA ALA A 125 -6.77 -48.75 -21.78
C ALA A 125 -5.98 -47.86 -20.80
N GLU A 126 -6.66 -47.14 -19.91
CA GLU A 126 -6.01 -46.29 -18.90
C GLU A 126 -5.46 -47.11 -17.75
N ALA A 127 -6.20 -48.13 -17.30
CA ALA A 127 -5.74 -49.05 -16.27
C ALA A 127 -4.49 -49.85 -16.73
N GLU A 128 -4.49 -50.33 -17.98
CA GLU A 128 -3.32 -50.98 -18.59
C GLU A 128 -2.10 -50.04 -18.67
N LEU A 129 -2.32 -48.78 -19.05
CA LEU A 129 -1.26 -47.77 -19.08
C LEU A 129 -0.67 -47.53 -17.67
N MET A 130 -1.50 -47.37 -16.65
CA MET A 130 -1.05 -47.15 -15.26
C MET A 130 -0.23 -48.34 -14.72
N MET A 131 -0.64 -49.58 -15.00
CA MET A 131 0.13 -50.77 -14.61
C MET A 131 1.48 -50.82 -15.33
N SER A 132 1.50 -50.53 -16.64
CA SER A 132 2.75 -50.51 -17.42
C SER A 132 3.73 -49.42 -16.92
N LEU A 133 3.22 -48.24 -16.56
CA LEU A 133 4.00 -47.15 -16.00
C LEU A 133 4.62 -47.55 -14.66
N GLN A 134 3.84 -48.15 -13.77
CA GLN A 134 4.34 -48.60 -12.47
C GLN A 134 5.36 -49.74 -12.61
N ASN A 135 5.17 -50.66 -13.56
CA ASN A 135 6.14 -51.70 -13.87
C ASN A 135 7.46 -51.13 -14.41
N LYS A 136 7.40 -50.08 -15.23
CA LYS A 136 8.59 -49.34 -15.71
C LYS A 136 9.30 -48.58 -14.58
N LEU A 137 8.53 -47.92 -13.70
CA LEU A 137 9.06 -47.19 -12.52
C LEU A 137 9.66 -48.14 -11.47
N ALA A 138 9.07 -49.31 -11.27
CA ALA A 138 9.57 -50.37 -10.38
C ALA A 138 10.75 -51.16 -11.00
N GLY A 139 11.25 -50.75 -12.17
CA GLY A 139 12.41 -51.35 -12.84
C GLY A 139 12.15 -52.73 -13.47
N ARG A 140 10.89 -53.14 -13.59
CA ARG A 140 10.50 -54.43 -14.21
C ARG A 140 10.43 -54.37 -15.73
N GLU A 141 10.42 -53.17 -16.33
CA GLU A 141 10.34 -52.99 -17.77
C GLU A 141 11.16 -51.77 -18.23
N LYS A 142 11.78 -51.81 -19.43
CA LYS A 142 12.56 -50.68 -19.95
C LYS A 142 11.61 -49.53 -20.36
N ILE A 143 11.95 -48.31 -19.96
CA ILE A 143 11.23 -47.10 -20.37
C ILE A 143 11.48 -46.93 -21.89
N PRO A 144 10.45 -46.91 -22.74
CA PRO A 144 10.63 -46.61 -24.14
C PRO A 144 11.19 -45.17 -24.25
N PRO A 145 12.15 -44.91 -25.15
CA PRO A 145 12.66 -43.56 -25.33
C PRO A 145 11.47 -42.64 -25.64
N LEU A 146 11.27 -41.61 -24.81
CA LEU A 146 10.30 -40.57 -25.08
C LEU A 146 10.74 -39.92 -26.40
N GLU A 147 9.97 -40.11 -27.46
CA GLU A 147 10.19 -39.47 -28.75
C GLU A 147 10.24 -37.96 -28.51
N GLY A 148 11.46 -37.40 -28.45
CA GLY A 148 11.68 -35.97 -28.32
C GLY A 148 11.10 -35.25 -29.53
N MET A 149 10.62 -34.03 -29.29
CA MET A 149 9.94 -33.13 -30.24
C MET A 149 10.41 -33.27 -31.70
N PRO A 150 9.51 -33.08 -32.69
CA PRO A 150 9.92 -33.04 -34.09
C PRO A 150 10.97 -31.95 -34.28
N GLU A 151 12.18 -32.37 -34.68
CA GLU A 151 13.28 -31.52 -35.13
C GLU A 151 12.74 -30.53 -36.18
N GLN A 152 12.52 -29.28 -35.76
CA GLN A 152 12.22 -28.18 -36.66
C GLN A 152 13.48 -27.93 -37.48
N ARG A 153 13.58 -28.60 -38.61
CA ARG A 153 14.58 -28.37 -39.66
C ARG A 153 14.45 -26.93 -40.13
N SER A 154 15.12 -26.00 -39.46
CA SER A 154 15.20 -24.61 -39.89
C SER A 154 16.01 -24.56 -41.19
N LYS A 155 15.33 -24.69 -42.32
CA LYS A 155 15.82 -24.21 -43.61
C LYS A 155 15.82 -22.68 -43.55
N HIS A 156 16.74 -22.07 -42.80
CA HIS A 156 17.09 -20.68 -43.06
C HIS A 156 18.08 -20.67 -44.22
N ARG A 157 17.46 -20.61 -45.39
CA ARG A 157 18.02 -20.38 -46.71
C ARG A 157 19.01 -19.20 -46.64
N ARG A 158 20.31 -19.48 -46.75
CA ARG A 158 21.28 -18.52 -47.29
C ARG A 158 20.78 -18.10 -48.67
N THR A 159 20.39 -16.85 -48.85
CA THR A 159 20.48 -16.17 -50.15
C THR A 159 20.40 -14.65 -49.97
N ARG A 160 21.53 -14.02 -50.33
CA ARG A 160 21.80 -12.60 -50.62
C ARG A 160 21.85 -11.62 -49.47
#